data_AF-A0A8T3Y4I7-F1
#
_entry.id   AF-A0A8T3Y4I7-F1
#
_cell.length_a   1.000
_cell.length_b   1.000
_cell.length_c   1.000
_cell.angle_alpha   90.00
_cell.angle_beta   90.00
_cell.angle_gamma   90.00
#
_symmetry.space_group_name_H-M   'P 1'
#
loop_
_entity.id
_entity.type
_entity.pdbx_description
1 polymer ?
#
loop_
_entity_poly.entity_id
_entity_poly.type
_entity_poly.pdbx_seq_one_letter_code
_entity_poly.pdbx_strand_id
1 'polypeptide(L)'
;MVWWRTTIVSIASVVLALAITATVFSAAIAGLTAEESLRPFFTKILADAGESQADAAAKFDEFYFKEFSCGDVPGCIAKPPAEGWALVFMSKTGHDFFKTVPGQGIVAVLLAIVAILMAGETWSGRINSIGIPGIIAGVNMFLKFAAQGPLLKFAPTEAHAYLVPLLDDFFGTLMLWFGITLVVGMVLVVIGFIVRRHESQTLKTVPQESEP
;
A
#
# COMPACT_ATOMS: atom_id res chain seq x y z
N MET A 1 -35.05 4.30 -8.68
CA MET A 1 -34.30 4.14 -7.41
C MET A 1 -33.10 3.19 -7.54
N VAL A 2 -33.19 2.11 -8.34
CA VAL A 2 -32.11 1.11 -8.53
C VAL A 2 -30.78 1.72 -9.02
N TRP A 3 -30.80 2.60 -10.03
CA TRP A 3 -29.59 3.20 -10.61
C TRP A 3 -28.70 3.95 -9.60
N TRP A 4 -29.30 4.68 -8.66
CA TRP A 4 -28.54 5.46 -7.68
C TRP A 4 -27.76 4.57 -6.70
N ARG A 5 -28.33 3.41 -6.33
CA ARG A 5 -27.70 2.45 -5.42
C ARG A 5 -26.51 1.74 -6.07
N THR A 6 -26.66 1.31 -7.32
CA THR A 6 -25.57 0.68 -8.09
C THR A 6 -24.39 1.63 -8.25
N THR A 7 -24.66 2.92 -8.48
CA THR A 7 -23.64 3.96 -8.54
C THR A 7 -22.92 4.15 -7.20
N ILE A 8 -23.64 4.19 -6.07
CA ILE A 8 -23.02 4.30 -4.74
C ILE A 8 -22.11 3.12 -4.45
N VAL A 9 -22.58 1.90 -4.68
CA VAL A 9 -21.78 0.68 -4.45
C VAL A 9 -20.51 0.71 -5.32
N SER A 10 -20.63 1.13 -6.58
CA SER A 10 -19.48 1.21 -7.49
C SER A 10 -18.46 2.26 -7.03
N ILE A 11 -18.92 3.46 -6.66
CA ILE A 11 -18.04 4.53 -6.15
C ILE A 11 -17.38 4.08 -4.84
N ALA A 12 -18.15 3.53 -3.89
CA ALA A 12 -17.61 3.05 -2.62
C ALA A 12 -16.59 1.92 -2.83
N SER A 13 -16.81 1.05 -3.82
CA SER A 13 -15.89 -0.01 -4.20
C SER A 13 -14.56 0.53 -4.75
N VAL A 14 -14.62 1.57 -5.59
CA VAL A 14 -13.41 2.24 -6.12
C VAL A 14 -12.67 2.95 -4.99
N VAL A 15 -13.38 3.68 -4.13
CA VAL A 15 -12.80 4.36 -2.97
C VAL A 15 -12.15 3.34 -2.02
N LEU A 16 -12.80 2.19 -1.78
CA LEU A 16 -12.25 1.11 -0.98
C LEU A 16 -10.94 0.57 -1.56
N ALA A 17 -10.89 0.29 -2.87
CA ALA A 17 -9.68 -0.21 -3.52
C ALA A 17 -8.53 0.80 -3.42
N LEU A 18 -8.80 2.08 -3.65
CA LEU A 18 -7.82 3.16 -3.53
C LEU A 18 -7.33 3.33 -2.08
N ALA A 19 -8.24 3.29 -1.11
CA ALA A 19 -7.92 3.41 0.31
C ALA A 19 -7.03 2.25 0.79
N ILE A 20 -7.36 1.01 0.42
CA ILE A 20 -6.51 -0.16 0.73
C ILE A 20 -5.13 0.02 0.11
N THR A 21 -5.06 0.40 -1.17
CA THR A 21 -3.79 0.59 -1.89
C THR A 21 -2.92 1.66 -1.24
N ALA A 22 -3.51 2.82 -0.91
CA ALA A 22 -2.80 3.91 -0.24
C ALA A 22 -2.33 3.51 1.18
N THR A 23 -3.16 2.77 1.93
CA THR A 23 -2.82 2.29 3.28
C THR A 23 -1.63 1.35 3.24
N VAL A 24 -1.66 0.36 2.35
CA VAL A 24 -0.59 -0.64 2.20
C VAL A 24 0.70 0.02 1.73
N PHE A 25 0.62 0.90 0.74
CA PHE A 25 1.78 1.62 0.23
C PHE A 25 2.41 2.52 1.30
N SER A 26 1.58 3.26 2.04
CA SER A 26 2.07 4.11 3.12
C SER A 26 2.64 3.31 4.28
N ALA A 27 2.06 2.16 4.63
CA ALA A 27 2.60 1.28 5.67
C ALA A 27 3.96 0.71 5.27
N ALA A 28 4.14 0.35 3.99
CA ALA A 28 5.44 -0.10 3.48
C ALA A 28 6.49 1.03 3.49
N ILE A 29 6.10 2.26 3.14
CA ILE A 29 6.99 3.43 3.24
C ILE A 29 7.32 3.73 4.71
N ALA A 30 6.34 3.71 5.61
CA ALA A 30 6.55 3.91 7.03
C ALA A 30 7.49 2.84 7.63
N GLY A 31 7.37 1.59 7.19
CA GLY A 31 8.27 0.50 7.60
C GLY A 31 9.69 0.66 7.06
N LEU A 32 9.85 1.05 5.79
CA LEU A 32 11.16 1.42 5.26
C LEU A 32 11.79 2.60 6.00
N THR A 33 10.96 3.58 6.36
CA THR A 33 11.39 4.81 7.02
C THR A 33 11.43 4.71 8.53
N ALA A 34 11.16 3.52 9.07
CA ALA A 34 11.37 3.23 10.47
C ALA A 34 12.88 3.31 10.73
N GLU A 35 13.24 4.09 11.75
CA GLU A 35 14.61 4.30 12.20
C GLU A 35 15.35 2.96 12.34
N GLU A 36 14.68 1.91 12.82
CA GLU A 36 15.24 0.56 12.98
C GLU A 36 15.71 -0.11 11.69
N SER A 37 15.15 0.23 10.53
CA SER A 37 15.50 -0.38 9.24
C SER A 37 16.62 0.40 8.53
N LEU A 38 16.58 1.73 8.59
CA LEU A 38 17.55 2.60 7.91
C LEU A 38 18.79 2.89 8.76
N ARG A 39 18.67 2.95 10.08
CA ARG A 39 19.81 3.22 10.97
C ARG A 39 20.91 2.17 10.85
N PRO A 40 20.67 0.84 10.91
CA PRO A 40 21.75 -0.14 10.73
C PRO A 40 22.35 -0.10 9.33
N PHE A 41 21.54 0.23 8.31
CA PHE A 41 22.01 0.40 6.93
C PHE A 41 22.95 1.60 6.80
N PHE A 42 22.55 2.77 7.29
CA PHE A 42 23.36 3.98 7.27
C PHE A 42 24.60 3.88 8.15
N THR A 43 24.46 3.27 9.32
CA THR A 43 25.58 3.07 10.24
C THR A 43 26.62 2.14 9.63
N LYS A 44 26.20 1.13 8.87
CA LYS A 44 27.10 0.24 8.14
C LYS A 44 27.82 0.95 6.99
N ILE A 45 27.11 1.75 6.18
CA ILE A 45 27.73 2.53 5.10
C ILE A 45 28.78 3.51 5.64
N LEU A 46 28.45 4.21 6.74
CA LEU A 46 29.36 5.18 7.36
C LEU A 46 30.54 4.48 8.07
N ALA A 47 30.32 3.32 8.68
CA ALA A 47 31.39 2.50 9.22
C ALA A 47 32.34 1.98 8.13
N ASP A 48 31.80 1.54 6.98
CA ASP A 48 32.59 1.12 5.82
C ASP A 48 33.38 2.30 5.20
N ALA A 49 32.90 3.53 5.38
CA ALA A 49 33.61 4.77 5.03
C ALA A 49 34.65 5.21 6.09
N GLY A 50 34.82 4.45 7.18
CA GLY A 50 35.82 4.71 8.23
C GLY A 50 35.34 5.56 9.40
N GLU A 51 34.04 5.84 9.51
CA GLU A 51 33.49 6.59 10.65
C GLU A 51 33.22 5.70 11.87
N SER A 52 33.31 6.29 13.06
CA SER A 52 32.93 5.60 14.29
C SER A 52 31.40 5.38 14.33
N GLN A 53 30.93 4.29 14.95
CA GLN A 53 29.49 4.02 15.04
C GLN A 53 28.69 5.15 15.72
N ALA A 54 29.30 5.87 16.68
CA ALA A 54 28.66 6.98 17.37
C ALA A 54 28.51 8.21 16.46
N ASP A 55 29.54 8.50 15.66
CA ASP A 55 29.50 9.61 14.69
C ASP A 55 28.56 9.30 13.53
N ALA A 56 28.52 8.03 13.10
CA ALA A 56 27.60 7.56 12.07
C ALA A 56 26.12 7.68 12.49
N ALA A 57 25.80 7.35 13.74
CA ALA A 57 24.45 7.51 14.29
C ALA A 57 24.06 9.00 14.41
N ALA A 58 24.97 9.86 14.87
CA ALA A 58 24.72 11.29 14.97
C ALA A 58 24.52 11.94 13.58
N LYS A 59 25.32 11.54 12.59
CA LYS A 59 25.14 12.00 11.20
C LYS A 59 23.87 11.47 10.57
N PHE A 60 23.49 10.22 10.86
CA PHE A 60 22.21 9.69 10.40
C PHE A 60 21.05 10.56 10.89
N ASP A 61 21.00 10.90 12.17
CA ASP A 61 19.93 11.76 12.71
C ASP A 61 19.95 13.16 12.07
N GLU A 62 21.15 13.71 11.78
CA GLU A 62 21.30 15.01 11.09
C GLU A 62 20.85 14.97 9.62
N PHE A 63 21.16 13.91 8.87
CA PHE A 63 20.82 13.76 7.45
C PHE A 63 19.38 13.28 7.24
N TYR A 64 18.87 12.43 8.13
CA TYR A 64 17.55 11.82 8.01
C TYR A 64 16.42 12.79 8.34
N PHE A 65 16.60 13.65 9.34
CA PHE A 65 15.61 14.66 9.74
C PHE A 65 15.89 16.06 9.18
N LYS A 66 16.82 16.19 8.22
CA LYS A 66 17.18 17.50 7.69
C LYS A 66 15.99 18.16 7.01
N GLU A 67 15.64 19.35 7.48
CA GLU A 67 14.66 20.20 6.80
C GLU A 67 15.32 20.77 5.54
N PHE A 68 14.91 20.28 4.37
CA PHE A 68 15.36 20.83 3.10
C PHE A 68 14.58 22.11 2.80
N SER A 69 15.24 23.27 2.89
CA SER A 69 14.68 24.57 2.56
C SER A 69 14.68 24.88 1.06
N CYS A 70 14.62 23.87 0.19
CA CYS A 70 14.85 24.03 -1.23
C CYS A 70 13.54 24.24 -2.00
N GLY A 71 13.45 25.38 -2.70
CA GLY A 71 12.34 25.70 -3.62
C GLY A 71 12.26 24.82 -4.87
N ASP A 72 13.27 23.99 -5.14
CA ASP A 72 13.31 23.06 -6.27
C ASP A 72 14.07 21.76 -5.90
N VAL A 73 13.32 20.72 -5.56
CA VAL A 73 13.79 19.32 -5.35
C VAL A 73 14.73 18.80 -6.46
N PRO A 74 14.55 19.14 -7.76
CA PRO A 74 15.46 18.70 -8.82
C PRO A 74 16.90 19.21 -8.64
N GLY A 75 17.09 20.39 -8.02
CA GLY A 75 18.41 21.00 -7.83
C GLY A 75 19.29 20.31 -6.79
N CYS A 76 18.67 19.60 -5.83
CA CYS A 76 19.40 18.79 -4.85
C CYS A 76 19.88 17.46 -5.43
N ILE A 77 19.14 16.90 -6.39
CA ILE A 77 19.46 15.62 -7.04
C ILE A 77 20.49 15.82 -8.17
N ALA A 78 20.53 17.00 -8.80
CA ALA A 78 21.38 17.29 -9.95
C ALA A 78 22.87 17.52 -9.60
N LYS A 79 23.24 17.61 -8.33
CA LYS A 79 24.67 17.72 -7.95
C LYS A 79 25.28 16.31 -7.95
N PRO A 80 26.32 16.05 -8.76
CA PRO A 80 26.98 14.76 -8.73
C PRO A 80 27.55 14.54 -7.32
N PRO A 81 27.30 13.37 -6.71
CA PRO A 81 27.81 13.08 -5.39
C PRO A 81 29.31 12.86 -5.54
N ALA A 82 30.12 13.75 -4.96
CA ALA A 82 31.56 13.48 -4.81
C ALA A 82 31.82 12.28 -3.88
N GLU A 83 30.79 11.80 -3.18
CA GLU A 83 30.83 10.67 -2.26
C GLU A 83 29.53 9.88 -2.46
N GLY A 84 29.60 8.64 -2.95
CA GLY A 84 28.47 7.86 -3.47
C GLY A 84 27.41 7.46 -2.45
N TRP A 85 26.46 8.36 -2.17
CA TRP A 85 25.37 8.08 -1.22
C TRP A 85 24.05 8.05 -1.97
N ALA A 86 23.49 6.86 -2.16
CA ALA A 86 22.10 6.68 -2.57
C ALA A 86 21.19 6.97 -1.36
N LEU A 87 21.06 8.25 -0.98
CA LEU A 87 20.18 8.67 0.10
C LEU A 87 18.73 8.73 -0.38
N VAL A 88 17.89 7.87 0.17
CA VAL A 88 16.44 8.12 0.24
C VAL A 88 16.24 9.21 1.29
N PHE A 89 16.36 10.47 0.89
CA PHE A 89 16.01 11.60 1.75
C PHE A 89 14.49 11.71 1.83
N MET A 90 13.91 11.23 2.93
CA MET A 90 12.52 11.57 3.25
C MET A 90 12.55 12.68 4.30
N SER A 91 12.00 13.84 3.96
CA SER A 91 11.91 14.93 4.94
C SER A 91 11.13 14.48 6.18
N LYS A 92 11.43 15.06 7.34
CA LYS A 92 10.67 14.79 8.58
C LYS A 92 9.16 14.93 8.38
N THR A 93 8.73 15.95 7.64
CA THR A 93 7.33 16.15 7.24
C THR A 93 6.78 14.99 6.40
N GLY A 94 7.58 14.45 5.48
CA GLY A 94 7.23 13.24 4.73
C GLY A 94 7.08 12.03 5.64
N HIS A 95 8.02 11.81 6.56
CA HIS A 95 7.95 10.71 7.54
C HIS A 95 6.70 10.78 8.40
N ASP A 96 6.42 11.93 8.99
CA ASP A 96 5.22 12.13 9.81
C ASP A 96 3.93 11.97 9.00
N PHE A 97 3.93 12.38 7.73
CA PHE A 97 2.81 12.12 6.81
C PHE A 97 2.60 10.62 6.56
N PHE A 98 3.62 9.88 6.12
CA PHE A 98 3.48 8.45 5.84
C PHE A 98 3.22 7.60 7.08
N LYS A 99 3.53 8.10 8.28
CA LYS A 99 3.18 7.46 9.55
C LYS A 99 1.70 7.64 9.94
N THR A 100 1.07 8.74 9.54
CA THR A 100 -0.34 9.03 9.86
C THR A 100 -1.32 8.45 8.83
N VAL A 101 -0.89 8.34 7.57
CA VAL A 101 -1.71 7.82 6.47
C VAL A 101 -2.23 6.39 6.69
N PRO A 102 -1.48 5.42 7.28
CA PRO A 102 -2.03 4.10 7.55
C PRO A 102 -3.25 4.14 8.48
N GLY A 103 -3.19 4.98 9.53
CA GLY A 103 -4.31 5.16 10.45
C GLY A 103 -5.53 5.78 9.78
N GLN A 104 -5.34 6.84 8.98
CA GLN A 104 -6.42 7.47 8.23
C GLN A 104 -6.99 6.54 7.14
N GLY A 105 -6.12 5.75 6.51
CA GLY A 105 -6.48 4.76 5.50
C GLY A 105 -7.38 3.66 6.04
N ILE A 106 -7.10 3.14 7.25
CA ILE A 106 -7.98 2.17 7.93
C ILE A 106 -9.38 2.77 8.15
N VAL A 107 -9.46 4.03 8.59
CA VAL A 107 -10.75 4.71 8.79
C VAL A 107 -11.51 4.83 7.47
N ALA A 108 -10.84 5.20 6.38
CA ALA A 108 -11.45 5.28 5.05
C ALA A 108 -11.95 3.91 4.55
N VAL A 109 -11.18 2.84 4.77
CA VAL A 109 -11.57 1.46 4.45
C VAL A 109 -12.83 1.06 5.22
N LEU A 110 -12.88 1.32 6.52
CA LEU A 110 -14.05 1.01 7.36
C LEU A 110 -15.30 1.78 6.90
N LEU A 111 -15.17 3.08 6.61
CA LEU A 111 -16.29 3.89 6.11
C LEU A 111 -16.80 3.37 4.77
N ALA A 112 -15.91 2.98 3.86
CA ALA A 112 -16.30 2.42 2.57
C ALA A 112 -17.01 1.06 2.72
N ILE A 113 -16.53 0.19 3.63
CA ILE A 113 -17.21 -1.08 3.95
C ILE A 113 -18.62 -0.81 4.50
N VAL A 114 -18.76 0.12 5.46
CA VAL A 114 -20.06 0.47 6.04
C VAL A 114 -21.01 0.99 4.95
N ALA A 115 -20.54 1.85 4.05
CA ALA A 115 -21.34 2.35 2.93
C ALA A 115 -21.81 1.20 2.00
N ILE A 116 -20.93 0.24 1.69
CA ILE A 116 -21.28 -0.94 0.88
C ILE A 116 -22.31 -1.83 1.60
N LEU A 117 -22.15 -2.03 2.91
CA LEU A 117 -23.10 -2.82 3.71
C LEU A 117 -24.48 -2.18 3.77
N MET A 118 -24.57 -0.85 3.87
CA MET A 118 -25.85 -0.13 3.87
C MET A 118 -26.51 -0.08 2.49
N ALA A 119 -25.72 -0.07 1.41
CA ALA A 119 -26.24 0.05 0.04
C ALA A 119 -26.60 -1.30 -0.63
N GLY A 120 -25.99 -2.41 -0.19
CA GLY A 120 -26.19 -3.72 -0.82
C GLY A 120 -27.54 -4.38 -0.47
N GLU A 121 -28.21 -4.93 -1.47
CA GLU A 121 -29.55 -5.54 -1.33
C GLU A 121 -29.52 -7.00 -0.85
N THR A 122 -28.48 -7.76 -1.21
CA THR A 122 -28.30 -9.16 -0.80
C THR A 122 -26.97 -9.38 -0.09
N TRP A 123 -26.89 -10.40 0.76
CA TRP A 123 -25.64 -10.76 1.44
C TRP A 123 -24.57 -11.17 0.44
N SER A 124 -24.95 -11.92 -0.61
CA SER A 124 -24.05 -12.25 -1.71
C SER A 124 -23.50 -11.00 -2.42
N GLY A 125 -24.35 -10.00 -2.69
CA GLY A 125 -23.96 -8.73 -3.29
C GLY A 125 -22.97 -7.95 -2.42
N ARG A 126 -23.29 -7.79 -1.13
CA ARG A 126 -22.44 -7.09 -0.14
C ARG A 126 -21.04 -7.69 -0.04
N ILE A 127 -20.96 -9.01 0.10
CA ILE A 127 -19.68 -9.73 0.25
C ILE A 127 -18.84 -9.58 -1.02
N ASN A 128 -19.44 -9.76 -2.20
CA ASN A 128 -18.75 -9.59 -3.49
C ASN A 128 -18.29 -8.15 -3.72
N SER A 129 -19.10 -7.15 -3.33
CA SER A 129 -18.75 -5.73 -3.45
C SER A 129 -17.57 -5.31 -2.56
N ILE A 130 -17.26 -6.06 -1.50
CA ILE A 130 -16.04 -5.85 -0.69
C ILE A 130 -14.87 -6.67 -1.28
N GLY A 131 -15.14 -7.92 -1.69
CA GLY A 131 -14.12 -8.83 -2.20
C GLY A 131 -13.47 -8.36 -3.51
N ILE A 132 -14.25 -7.85 -4.47
CA ILE A 132 -13.75 -7.39 -5.78
C ILE A 132 -12.73 -6.24 -5.63
N PRO A 133 -13.02 -5.16 -4.87
CA PRO A 133 -12.01 -4.14 -4.54
C PRO A 133 -10.75 -4.70 -3.89
N GLY A 134 -10.89 -5.68 -2.99
CA GLY A 134 -9.75 -6.36 -2.37
C GLY A 134 -8.88 -7.08 -3.40
N ILE A 135 -9.49 -7.76 -4.38
CA ILE A 135 -8.76 -8.39 -5.50
C ILE A 135 -8.06 -7.31 -6.33
N ILE A 136 -8.75 -6.24 -6.72
CA ILE A 136 -8.18 -5.15 -7.53
C ILE A 136 -6.98 -4.52 -6.81
N ALA A 137 -7.12 -4.21 -5.51
CA ALA A 137 -6.04 -3.69 -4.71
C ALA A 137 -4.88 -4.69 -4.61
N GLY A 138 -5.18 -5.98 -4.38
CA GLY A 138 -4.20 -7.05 -4.26
C GLY A 138 -3.43 -7.36 -5.55
N VAL A 139 -4.02 -7.14 -6.72
CA VAL A 139 -3.33 -7.28 -8.02
C VAL A 139 -2.14 -6.32 -8.14
N ASN A 140 -2.11 -5.22 -7.39
CA ASN A 140 -0.93 -4.35 -7.31
C ASN A 140 0.31 -5.05 -6.72
N MET A 141 0.21 -6.27 -6.18
CA MET A 141 1.40 -7.06 -5.83
C MET A 141 2.31 -7.31 -7.04
N PHE A 142 1.74 -7.41 -8.25
CA PHE A 142 2.50 -7.62 -9.48
C PHE A 142 3.25 -6.37 -9.93
N LEU A 143 2.97 -5.20 -9.34
CA LEU A 143 3.65 -3.95 -9.65
C LEU A 143 5.16 -4.03 -9.37
N LYS A 144 5.62 -4.89 -8.44
CA LYS A 144 7.06 -5.16 -8.21
C LYS A 144 7.75 -5.56 -9.52
N PHE A 145 7.18 -6.54 -10.24
CA PHE A 145 7.79 -7.07 -11.46
C PHE A 145 7.86 -6.02 -12.57
N ALA A 146 6.90 -5.08 -12.60
CA ALA A 146 6.88 -3.98 -13.55
C ALA A 146 7.81 -2.82 -13.15
N ALA A 147 7.98 -2.54 -11.85
CA ALA A 147 8.64 -1.33 -11.36
C ALA A 147 10.11 -1.51 -10.98
N GLN A 148 10.51 -2.67 -10.43
CA GLN A 148 11.87 -2.88 -9.91
C GLN A 148 12.94 -2.81 -11.03
N GLY A 149 12.66 -3.41 -12.19
CA GLY A 149 13.57 -3.39 -13.33
C GLY A 149 13.88 -1.97 -13.84
N PRO A 150 12.86 -1.15 -14.14
CA PRO A 150 13.06 0.25 -14.49
C PRO A 150 13.76 1.07 -13.40
N LEU A 151 13.40 0.90 -12.13
CA LEU A 151 14.02 1.63 -11.01
C LEU A 151 15.53 1.38 -10.93
N LEU A 152 15.97 0.12 -11.10
CA LEU A 152 17.38 -0.22 -11.10
C LEU A 152 18.14 0.33 -12.31
N LYS A 153 17.49 0.51 -13.46
CA LYS A 153 18.12 1.11 -14.66
C LYS A 153 18.45 2.59 -14.49
N PHE A 154 17.75 3.31 -13.62
CA PHE A 154 18.01 4.73 -13.35
C PHE A 154 19.06 4.94 -12.25
N ALA A 155 19.42 3.90 -11.51
CA ALA A 155 20.45 3.98 -10.48
C ALA A 155 21.84 3.67 -11.06
N PRO A 156 22.90 4.39 -10.65
CA PRO A 156 24.27 4.04 -11.01
C PRO A 156 24.63 2.65 -10.48
N THR A 157 25.46 1.91 -11.21
CA THR A 157 25.80 0.50 -10.91
C THR A 157 26.46 0.31 -9.54
N GLU A 158 27.17 1.33 -9.05
CA GLU A 158 27.79 1.34 -7.72
C GLU A 158 26.75 1.37 -6.59
N ALA A 159 25.59 2.00 -6.85
CA ALA A 159 24.49 2.06 -5.90
C ALA A 159 23.65 0.77 -5.89
N HIS A 160 23.78 -0.12 -6.88
CA HIS A 160 22.95 -1.33 -6.97
C HIS A 160 23.16 -2.28 -5.79
N ALA A 161 24.40 -2.40 -5.28
CA ALA A 161 24.69 -3.23 -4.11
C ALA A 161 23.90 -2.81 -2.86
N TYR A 162 23.49 -1.54 -2.81
CA TYR A 162 22.77 -0.94 -1.69
C TYR A 162 21.27 -0.78 -1.98
N LEU A 163 20.91 -0.49 -3.23
CA LEU A 163 19.53 -0.24 -3.64
C LEU A 163 18.71 -1.54 -3.79
N VAL A 164 19.34 -2.62 -4.25
CA VAL A 164 18.68 -3.92 -4.44
C VAL A 164 18.08 -4.46 -3.13
N PRO A 165 18.83 -4.57 -2.01
CA PRO A 165 18.26 -5.06 -0.77
C PRO A 165 17.15 -4.15 -0.22
N LEU A 166 17.29 -2.82 -0.35
CA LEU A 166 16.26 -1.87 0.05
C LEU A 166 14.95 -2.03 -0.75
N LEU A 167 15.07 -2.16 -2.08
CA LEU A 167 13.94 -2.40 -2.96
C LEU A 167 13.32 -3.78 -2.70
N ASP A 168 14.12 -4.81 -2.43
CA ASP A 168 13.59 -6.14 -2.12
C ASP A 168 12.83 -6.18 -0.79
N ASP A 169 13.30 -5.47 0.24
CA ASP A 169 12.56 -5.33 1.51
C ASP A 169 11.26 -4.53 1.33
N PHE A 170 11.31 -3.42 0.59
CA PHE A 170 10.14 -2.61 0.27
C PHE A 170 9.08 -3.41 -0.47
N PHE A 171 9.48 -4.01 -1.59
CA PHE A 171 8.56 -4.76 -2.44
C PHE A 171 8.17 -6.10 -1.81
N GLY A 172 9.02 -6.68 -0.96
CA GLY A 172 8.68 -7.86 -0.16
C GLY A 172 7.56 -7.56 0.82
N THR A 173 7.66 -6.43 1.53
CA THR A 173 6.60 -5.94 2.42
C THR A 173 5.31 -5.66 1.65
N LEU A 174 5.41 -4.93 0.51
CA LEU A 174 4.25 -4.68 -0.35
C LEU A 174 3.61 -5.97 -0.87
N MET A 175 4.41 -6.92 -1.34
CA MET A 175 3.91 -8.22 -1.83
C MET A 175 3.16 -8.97 -0.75
N LEU A 176 3.67 -8.99 0.50
CA LEU A 176 3.00 -9.68 1.60
C LEU A 176 1.62 -9.09 1.85
N TRP A 177 1.52 -7.77 2.01
CA TRP A 177 0.26 -7.09 2.32
C TRP A 177 -0.74 -7.13 1.16
N PHE A 178 -0.30 -6.86 -0.07
CA PHE A 178 -1.15 -7.00 -1.25
C PHE A 178 -1.55 -8.46 -1.50
N GLY A 179 -0.67 -9.42 -1.23
CA GLY A 179 -0.95 -10.85 -1.32
C GLY A 179 -2.03 -11.28 -0.33
N ILE A 180 -1.93 -10.86 0.94
CA ILE A 180 -2.98 -11.09 1.94
C ILE A 180 -4.31 -10.49 1.46
N THR A 181 -4.29 -9.26 0.96
CA THR A 181 -5.47 -8.56 0.46
C THR A 181 -6.10 -9.31 -0.71
N LEU A 182 -5.29 -9.82 -1.64
CA LEU A 182 -5.71 -10.62 -2.78
C LEU A 182 -6.41 -11.92 -2.33
N VAL A 183 -5.77 -12.67 -1.42
CA VAL A 183 -6.31 -13.94 -0.90
C VAL A 183 -7.63 -13.70 -0.16
N VAL A 184 -7.68 -12.70 0.72
CA VAL A 184 -8.91 -12.33 1.45
C VAL A 184 -10.00 -11.91 0.46
N GLY A 185 -9.67 -11.10 -0.55
CA GLY A 185 -10.61 -10.69 -1.60
C GLY A 185 -11.18 -11.88 -2.38
N MET A 186 -10.33 -12.83 -2.78
CA MET A 186 -10.75 -14.05 -3.46
C MET A 186 -11.67 -14.92 -2.58
N VAL A 187 -11.31 -15.11 -1.31
CA VAL A 187 -12.14 -15.88 -0.36
C VAL A 187 -13.51 -15.23 -0.19
N LEU A 188 -13.58 -13.90 -0.04
CA LEU A 188 -14.85 -13.20 0.04
C LEU A 188 -15.69 -13.41 -1.21
N VAL A 189 -15.10 -13.28 -2.41
CA VAL A 189 -15.85 -13.52 -3.66
C VAL A 189 -16.38 -14.95 -3.75
N VAL A 190 -15.57 -15.95 -3.38
CA VAL A 190 -16.02 -17.36 -3.35
C VAL A 190 -17.18 -17.55 -2.37
N ILE A 191 -17.09 -16.99 -1.16
CA ILE A 191 -18.18 -17.03 -0.18
C ILE A 191 -19.43 -16.35 -0.74
N GLY A 192 -19.29 -15.19 -1.37
CA GLY A 192 -20.40 -14.48 -1.99
C GLY A 192 -21.09 -15.30 -3.08
N PHE A 193 -20.34 -16.05 -3.88
CA PHE A 193 -20.91 -17.01 -4.84
C PHE A 193 -21.66 -18.17 -4.17
N ILE A 194 -21.13 -18.73 -3.09
CA ILE A 194 -21.79 -19.81 -2.33
C ILE A 194 -23.11 -19.31 -1.72
N VAL A 195 -23.09 -18.13 -1.08
CA VAL A 195 -24.28 -17.50 -0.51
C VAL A 195 -25.32 -17.23 -1.60
N ARG A 196 -24.91 -16.72 -2.76
CA ARG A 196 -25.82 -16.48 -3.90
C ARG A 196 -26.52 -17.76 -4.35
N ARG A 197 -25.78 -18.88 -4.37
CA ARG A 197 -26.33 -20.18 -4.75
C ARG A 197 -27.41 -20.64 -3.76
N HIS A 198 -27.18 -20.45 -2.46
CA HIS A 198 -28.17 -20.76 -1.43
C HIS A 198 -29.40 -19.84 -1.51
N GLU A 199 -29.21 -18.52 -1.63
CA GLU A 199 -30.31 -17.55 -1.80
C GLU A 199 -31.22 -17.93 -2.99
N SER A 200 -30.60 -18.33 -4.11
CA SER A 200 -31.32 -18.72 -5.33
C SER A 200 -32.11 -20.04 -5.18
N GLN A 201 -31.73 -20.92 -4.25
CA GLN A 201 -32.46 -22.17 -3.98
C GLN A 201 -33.67 -21.92 -3.09
N THR A 202 -33.54 -21.08 -2.05
CA THR A 202 -34.64 -20.74 -1.14
C THR A 202 -35.79 -20.02 -1.86
N LEU A 203 -35.47 -19.17 -2.84
CA LEU A 203 -36.47 -18.48 -3.67
C LEU A 203 -37.27 -19.43 -4.58
N LYS A 204 -36.75 -20.61 -4.92
CA LYS A 204 -37.46 -21.60 -5.75
C LYS A 204 -38.42 -22.48 -4.96
N THR A 205 -38.28 -22.54 -3.63
CA THR A 205 -39.08 -23.40 -2.76
C THR A 205 -40.29 -22.72 -2.13
N VAL A 206 -40.45 -21.40 -2.30
CA VAL A 206 -41.67 -20.69 -1.86
C VAL A 206 -42.79 -21.05 -2.84
N PRO A 207 -43.86 -21.75 -2.40
CA PRO A 207 -44.98 -22.08 -3.28
C PRO A 207 -45.57 -20.79 -3.83
N GLN A 208 -45.79 -20.72 -5.15
CA GLN A 208 -46.62 -19.65 -5.69
C GLN A 208 -48.02 -19.86 -5.16
N GLU A 209 -48.37 -19.12 -4.11
CA GLU A 209 -49.74 -18.96 -3.66
C GLU A 209 -50.50 -18.41 -4.87
N SER A 210 -51.35 -19.26 -5.46
CA SER A 210 -52.15 -18.92 -6.63
C SER A 210 -53.03 -17.74 -6.26
N GLU A 211 -52.75 -16.57 -6.84
CA GLU A 211 -53.62 -15.41 -6.73
C GLU A 211 -55.04 -15.81 -7.20
N PRO A 212 -56.09 -15.55 -6.39
CA PRO A 212 -57.48 -15.82 -6.75
C PRO A 212 -58.03 -14.85 -7.81
#